data_AF-A0A7V2V586-F1
#
_entry.id   AF-A0A7V2V586-F1
#
_cell.length_a   1.000
_cell.length_b   1.000
_cell.length_c   1.000
_cell.angle_alpha   90.00
_cell.angle_beta   90.00
_cell.angle_gamma   90.00
#
_symmetry.space_group_name_H-M   'P 1'
#
loop_
_entity.id
_entity.type
_entity.pdbx_description
1 polymer ?
#
loop_
_entity_poly.entity_id
_entity_poly.type
_entity_poly.pdbx_seq_one_letter_code
_entity_poly.pdbx_strand_id
1 'polypeptide(L)'
;MENKIMKIQVLGSGCPTCKNLFELTKKAVEELELKIEVEYITDIQKIIEMGVMSSPVLAINNKPVMTGSISDIEEIKKIINDYGNDSDVTKEKSGCSCNGNC
;
A
#
# COMPACT_ATOMS: atom_id res chain seq x y z
N MET A 1 -9.56 20.55 1.63
CA MET A 1 -8.56 19.47 1.72
C MET A 1 -9.31 18.20 1.99
N GLU A 2 -9.57 17.44 0.94
CA GLU A 2 -10.22 16.12 1.06
C GLU A 2 -9.11 15.08 1.09
N ASN A 3 -8.77 14.62 2.30
CA ASN A 3 -7.99 13.41 2.45
C ASN A 3 -8.84 12.26 1.91
N LYS A 4 -8.49 11.77 0.72
CA LYS A 4 -9.29 10.80 -0.03
C LYS A 4 -9.30 9.39 0.59
N ILE A 5 -8.66 9.21 1.75
CA ILE A 5 -8.48 7.92 2.40
C ILE A 5 -9.60 7.68 3.42
N MET A 6 -10.46 6.72 3.10
CA MET A 6 -11.62 6.34 3.91
C MET A 6 -11.37 5.09 4.75
N LYS A 7 -10.58 4.14 4.24
CA LYS A 7 -10.27 2.89 4.95
C LYS A 7 -8.96 2.26 4.48
N ILE A 8 -8.28 1.58 5.39
CA ILE A 8 -7.07 0.81 5.09
C ILE A 8 -7.33 -0.66 5.45
N GLN A 9 -6.94 -1.55 4.56
CA GLN A 9 -7.21 -2.98 4.69
C GLN A 9 -5.93 -3.74 4.40
N VAL A 10 -5.53 -4.59 5.34
CA VAL A 10 -4.35 -5.46 5.18
C VAL A 10 -4.84 -6.85 4.85
N LEU A 11 -4.49 -7.34 3.67
CA LEU A 11 -4.86 -8.64 3.15
C LEU A 11 -3.73 -9.64 3.38
N GLY A 12 -3.99 -10.68 4.16
CA GLY A 12 -2.95 -11.65 4.51
C GLY A 12 -3.49 -12.98 4.96
N SER A 13 -2.77 -14.06 4.65
CA SER A 13 -3.10 -15.44 5.04
C SER A 13 -2.85 -15.76 6.52
N GLY A 14 -2.48 -14.77 7.34
CA GLY A 14 -2.30 -14.93 8.79
C GLY A 14 -0.87 -15.16 9.25
N CYS A 15 0.13 -14.98 8.37
CA CYS A 15 1.53 -15.12 8.72
C CYS A 15 1.98 -14.05 9.75
N PRO A 16 3.03 -14.32 10.56
CA PRO A 16 3.55 -13.37 11.55
C PRO A 16 3.95 -12.02 10.93
N THR A 17 4.47 -12.04 9.71
CA THR A 17 4.81 -10.84 8.94
C THR A 17 3.58 -9.97 8.62
N CYS A 18 2.44 -10.59 8.31
CA CYS A 18 1.20 -9.87 8.01
C CYS A 18 0.65 -9.15 9.25
N LYS A 19 0.76 -9.78 10.42
CA LYS A 19 0.40 -9.15 11.70
C LYS A 19 1.30 -7.96 12.01
N ASN A 20 2.60 -8.09 11.77
CA ASN A 20 3.53 -6.97 11.98
C ASN A 20 3.18 -5.77 11.08
N LEU A 21 2.89 -6.03 9.80
CA LEU A 21 2.46 -5.00 8.86
C LEU A 21 1.18 -4.28 9.33
N PHE A 22 0.21 -5.02 9.87
CA PHE A 22 -1.03 -4.45 10.42
C PHE A 22 -0.76 -3.50 11.59
N GLU A 23 0.06 -3.92 12.56
CA GLU A 23 0.45 -3.10 13.71
C GLU A 23 1.21 -1.83 13.29
N LEU A 24 2.16 -1.96 12.35
CA LEU A 24 2.91 -0.82 11.80
C LEU A 24 1.98 0.15 11.07
N THR A 25 1.02 -0.37 10.29
CA THR A 25 0.03 0.45 9.58
C THR A 25 -0.84 1.23 10.55
N LYS A 26 -1.30 0.58 11.62
CA LYS A 26 -2.09 1.23 12.67
C LYS A 26 -1.32 2.37 13.34
N LYS A 27 -0.04 2.15 13.67
CA LYS A 27 0.85 3.19 14.19
C LYS A 27 1.07 4.33 13.20
N ALA A 28 1.28 4.02 11.92
CA ALA A 28 1.48 5.04 10.88
C ALA A 28 0.24 5.95 10.75
N VAL A 29 -0.96 5.37 10.76
CA VAL A 29 -2.24 6.11 10.73
C VAL A 29 -2.40 7.00 11.96
N GLU A 30 -2.06 6.48 13.15
CA GLU A 30 -2.10 7.23 14.41
C GLU A 30 -1.11 8.40 14.41
N GLU A 31 0.13 8.19 13.96
CA GLU A 31 1.15 9.25 13.85
C GLU A 31 0.84 10.30 12.78
N LEU A 32 0.08 9.93 11.75
CA LEU A 32 -0.42 10.88 10.74
C LEU A 32 -1.71 11.57 11.20
N GLU A 33 -2.19 11.30 12.41
CA GLU A 33 -3.44 11.81 12.98
C GLU A 33 -4.66 11.55 12.08
N LEU A 34 -4.61 10.46 11.31
CA LEU A 34 -5.67 10.07 10.41
C LEU A 34 -6.71 9.23 11.17
N LYS A 35 -7.97 9.68 11.18
CA LYS A 35 -9.08 8.92 11.78
C LYS A 35 -9.59 7.83 10.84
N ILE A 36 -8.72 6.90 10.46
CA ILE A 36 -9.02 5.82 9.52
C ILE A 36 -8.99 4.48 10.25
N GLU A 37 -9.96 3.61 9.96
CA GLU A 37 -9.95 2.24 10.47
C GLU A 37 -9.02 1.35 9.62
N VAL A 38 -8.19 0.57 10.31
CA VAL A 38 -7.34 -0.46 9.71
C VAL A 38 -7.98 -1.82 9.96
N GLU A 39 -8.41 -2.50 8.90
CA GLU A 39 -9.01 -3.83 8.95
C GLU A 39 -8.04 -4.91 8.46
N TYR A 40 -8.02 -6.07 9.09
CA TYR A 40 -7.24 -7.22 8.63
C TYR A 40 -8.16 -8.21 7.90
N ILE A 41 -8.01 -8.31 6.59
CA ILE A 41 -8.80 -9.19 5.73
C ILE A 41 -8.02 -10.50 5.53
N THR A 42 -8.52 -11.58 6.12
CA THR A 42 -8.05 -12.95 5.84
C THR A 42 -8.88 -13.66 4.79
N ASP A 43 -9.90 -12.97 4.26
CA ASP A 43 -10.88 -13.58 3.38
C ASP A 43 -10.33 -13.72 1.96
N ILE A 44 -10.11 -14.97 1.56
CA ILE A 44 -9.56 -15.30 0.24
C ILE A 44 -10.46 -14.78 -0.88
N GLN A 45 -11.79 -14.73 -0.67
CA GLN A 45 -12.73 -14.23 -1.68
C GLN A 45 -12.44 -12.76 -2.01
N LYS A 46 -12.27 -11.92 -0.99
CA LYS A 46 -11.92 -10.49 -1.17
C LYS A 46 -10.57 -10.31 -1.86
N ILE A 47 -9.59 -11.17 -1.59
CA ILE A 47 -8.27 -11.15 -2.23
C ILE A 47 -8.41 -11.41 -3.74
N ILE A 48 -9.17 -12.44 -4.11
CA ILE A 48 -9.43 -12.81 -5.51
C ILE A 48 -10.23 -11.72 -6.23
N GLU A 49 -11.28 -11.17 -5.60
CA GLU A 49 -12.08 -10.08 -6.16
C GLU A 49 -11.25 -8.81 -6.43
N MET A 50 -10.25 -8.53 -5.59
CA MET A 50 -9.31 -7.43 -5.79
C MET A 50 -8.22 -7.72 -6.83
N GLY A 51 -8.19 -8.92 -7.42
CA GLY A 51 -7.19 -9.32 -8.42
C GLY A 51 -5.79 -9.51 -7.83
N VAL A 52 -5.69 -9.71 -6.51
CA VAL A 52 -4.40 -9.87 -5.83
C VAL A 52 -3.97 -11.33 -5.94
N MET A 53 -2.86 -11.59 -6.64
CA MET A 53 -2.31 -12.95 -6.76
C MET A 53 -1.29 -13.30 -5.67
N SER A 54 -0.80 -12.31 -4.93
CA SER A 54 0.27 -12.47 -3.93
C SER A 54 -0.12 -11.78 -2.62
N SER A 55 -0.07 -12.51 -1.51
CA SER A 55 -0.19 -11.97 -0.15
C SER A 55 1.18 -11.94 0.53
N PRO A 56 1.50 -10.95 1.39
CA PRO A 56 0.62 -9.92 1.97
C PRO A 56 0.35 -8.74 1.02
N VAL A 57 -0.83 -8.11 1.14
CA VAL A 57 -1.19 -6.88 0.41
C VAL A 57 -1.70 -5.81 1.36
N LEU A 58 -1.31 -4.57 1.10
CA LEU A 58 -1.94 -3.38 1.67
C LEU A 58 -2.89 -2.79 0.63
N ALA A 59 -4.15 -2.61 1.02
CA ALA A 59 -5.17 -1.97 0.23
C ALA A 59 -5.68 -0.70 0.92
N ILE A 60 -5.86 0.36 0.15
CA ILE A 60 -6.43 1.63 0.62
C ILE A 60 -7.69 1.89 -0.21
N ASN A 61 -8.83 2.10 0.46
CA ASN A 61 -10.15 2.27 -0.18
C ASN A 61 -10.57 1.09 -1.10
N ASN A 62 -10.30 -0.16 -0.69
CA ASN A 62 -10.44 -1.38 -1.51
C ASN A 62 -9.58 -1.42 -2.78
N LYS A 63 -8.57 -0.57 -2.92
CA LYS A 63 -7.60 -0.66 -4.01
C LYS A 63 -6.28 -1.19 -3.46
N PRO A 64 -5.72 -2.27 -4.02
CA PRO A 64 -4.40 -2.72 -3.65
C PRO A 64 -3.39 -1.64 -4.04
N VAL A 65 -2.79 -1.00 -3.06
CA VAL A 65 -1.73 0.00 -3.28
C VAL A 65 -0.37 -0.66 -3.32
N MET A 66 -0.28 -1.87 -2.75
CA MET A 66 0.99 -2.54 -2.57
C MET A 66 0.85 -4.02 -2.29
N THR A 67 1.77 -4.80 -2.85
CA THR A 67 1.94 -6.25 -2.66
C THR A 67 3.34 -6.53 -2.13
N GLY A 68 3.48 -7.22 -1.00
CA GLY A 68 4.78 -7.64 -0.47
C GLY A 68 4.91 -7.65 1.06
N SER A 69 6.14 -7.85 1.51
CA SER A 69 6.52 -7.85 2.93
C SER A 69 7.21 -6.53 3.26
N ILE A 70 6.57 -5.69 4.07
CA ILE A 70 7.14 -4.44 4.55
C ILE A 70 7.31 -4.46 6.05
N SER A 71 8.50 -4.02 6.45
CA SER A 71 8.97 -3.99 7.82
C SER A 71 9.10 -2.56 8.34
N ASP A 72 8.98 -1.56 7.45
CA ASP A 72 9.30 -0.17 7.73
C ASP A 72 8.04 0.71 7.76
N ILE A 73 7.82 1.36 8.90
CA ILE A 73 6.71 2.29 9.11
C ILE A 73 6.80 3.52 8.20
N GLU A 74 8.01 3.97 7.86
CA GLU A 74 8.24 5.12 6.98
C GLU A 74 7.70 4.87 5.58
N GLU A 75 7.86 3.66 5.06
CA GLU A 75 7.36 3.28 3.74
C GLU A 75 5.82 3.27 3.72
N ILE A 76 5.19 2.78 4.78
CA ILE A 76 3.73 2.80 4.94
C ILE A 76 3.21 4.23 4.98
N LYS A 77 3.82 5.11 5.80
CA LYS A 77 3.47 6.53 5.84
C LYS A 77 3.61 7.18 4.46
N LYS A 78 4.68 6.84 3.74
CA LYS A 78 4.92 7.35 2.39
C LYS A 78 3.81 6.94 1.44
N ILE A 79 3.38 5.67 1.46
CA ILE A 79 2.28 5.17 0.60
C ILE A 79 0.95 5.84 0.95
N ILE A 80 0.65 5.98 2.25
CA ILE A 80 -0.55 6.69 2.70
C ILE A 80 -0.53 8.14 2.18
N ASN A 81 0.62 8.81 2.28
CA ASN A 81 0.78 10.17 1.80
C ASN A 81 0.72 10.29 0.27
N ASP A 82 1.33 9.34 -0.46
CA ASP A 82 1.34 9.24 -1.92
C ASP A 82 -0.07 9.00 -2.46
N TYR A 83 -0.85 8.14 -1.80
CA TYR A 83 -2.24 7.88 -2.16
C TYR A 83 -3.17 9.10 -1.97
N GLY A 84 -2.78 10.03 -1.09
CA GLY A 84 -3.43 11.33 -0.93
C GLY A 84 -3.00 12.37 -1.98
N ASN A 85 -1.82 12.22 -2.56
CA ASN A 85 -1.23 13.13 -3.55
C ASN A 85 -1.17 12.43 -4.91
N ASP A 86 -2.29 12.42 -5.64
CA ASP A 86 -2.30 11.98 -7.05
C ASP A 86 -1.38 12.91 -7.87
N SER A 87 -0.13 12.51 -8.06
CA SER A 87 0.83 13.00 -9.05
C SER A 87 2.03 12.07 -9.09
N ASP A 88 2.16 11.34 -10.20
CA ASP A 88 3.35 10.62 -10.66
C ASP A 88 3.41 9.09 -10.41
N VAL A 89 2.48 8.39 -11.05
CA VAL A 89 2.85 7.18 -11.79
C VAL A 89 3.87 7.58 -12.85
N THR A 90 5.14 7.30 -12.60
CA THR A 90 6.14 6.70 -13.50
C THR A 90 7.55 7.23 -13.23
N LYS A 91 8.30 6.61 -12.31
CA LYS A 91 9.74 6.46 -12.56
C LYS A 91 9.96 5.28 -13.49
N GLU A 92 9.67 5.56 -14.75
CA GLU A 92 10.28 4.94 -15.91
C GLU A 92 11.81 4.96 -15.70
N LYS A 93 12.42 3.81 -15.40
CA LYS A 93 13.86 3.64 -15.61
C LYS A 93 14.09 3.27 -17.07
N SER A 94 13.87 4.21 -17.98
CA SER A 94 14.42 4.17 -19.34
C SER A 94 15.64 5.08 -19.39
N GLY A 95 16.79 4.52 -19.01
CA GLY A 95 18.07 5.12 -19.32
C GLY A 95 18.38 4.92 -20.81
N CYS A 96 17.82 5.76 -21.68
CA CYS A 96 18.37 5.97 -23.00
C CYS A 96 19.59 6.90 -22.85
N SER A 97 20.79 6.36 -23.04
CA SER A 97 21.92 7.17 -23.48
C SER A 97 22.13 6.91 -24.96
N CYS A 98 21.74 7.91 -25.75
CA CYS A 98 22.09 8.06 -27.15
C CYS A 98 23.60 7.91 -27.34
N ASN A 99 23.99 7.27 -28.44
CA ASN A 99 25.01 7.90 -29.27
C ASN A 99 24.62 7.66 -30.74
N GLY A 100 23.93 8.66 -31.29
CA GLY A 100 23.48 8.66 -32.67
C GLY A 100 24.66 8.68 -33.63
N ASN A 101 24.52 7.86 -34.66
CA ASN A 101 24.82 8.29 -36.01
C ASN A 101 23.82 7.59 -36.92
N CYS A 102 22.73 8.29 -37.27
CA CYS A 102 21.85 8.12 -38.45
C CYS A 102 20.68 9.09 -38.34
#